data_AF-K0X3Z7-F1
#
_entry.id   AF-K0X3Z7-F1
#
_cell.length_a   1.000
_cell.length_b   1.000
_cell.length_c   1.000
_cell.angle_alpha   90.00
_cell.angle_beta   90.00
_cell.angle_gamma   90.00
#
_symmetry.space_group_name_H-M   'P 1'
#
loop_
_entity.id
_entity.type
_entity.pdbx_description
1 polymer ?
#
loop_
_entity_poly.entity_id
_entity_poly.type
_entity_poly.pdbx_seq_one_letter_code
_entity_poly.pdbx_strand_id
1 'polypeptide(L)'
;MAKELKDLTKRADNYSQWYNDLVVKADLAEQSAVRGCMVIKPYGYAIWEKMQRQLDDMFKATGHVNAYFPLLIPKSFLSREAEHVEGFAKECAVVTHYRLKNAADGSGVVVDPSAKLEEELIIRPTSETIIWNTYKNWIQSYRDLPILCNQWANVFRWEMRTRLFLRTAEFLWQEGHTAHATREEAETEARRMLDVYADFAENFMAVPVVKGVKSANERFAGALDTYTIEAMMQDGKALQSGTSHFLGQNFAKAFDVQFINKNNELEYVWATSWGVSTRLMGALIMTHSDDNGLVLPPKLAPIQVVIIPIYKNAEQLQAIDAKANEIADKLRTMGISVKYDNADNKRPGFKFADYELKGVPVRLVMGGRDLENGTVEVMRRDTLEKETMSVENIEQVVKTLLDEIQANIFQKALKYRQEHTITVDSYDEFKEKIEEGGFILAHWDGTTETEERIKEETKATIRCIPFDGDTTPGVCMVTGKPSARRVLFARSY
;
A
#
# COMPACT_ATOMS: atom_id res chain seq x y z
N MET A 1 -26.40 -17.54 11.94
CA MET A 1 -25.71 -16.29 12.35
C MET A 1 -24.32 -16.65 12.82
N ALA A 2 -23.29 -16.11 12.17
CA ALA A 2 -21.92 -16.23 12.65
C ALA A 2 -21.85 -15.64 14.07
N LYS A 3 -21.21 -16.36 14.99
CA LYS A 3 -20.94 -15.80 16.32
C LYS A 3 -19.82 -14.79 16.09
N GLU A 4 -20.13 -13.49 16.19
CA GLU A 4 -19.12 -12.43 16.21
C GLU A 4 -17.97 -12.89 17.11
N LEU A 5 -16.72 -12.75 16.65
CA LEU A 5 -15.56 -12.99 17.50
C LEU A 5 -15.72 -12.11 18.72
N LYS A 6 -15.89 -12.74 19.89
CA LYS A 6 -16.37 -12.10 21.13
C LYS A 6 -15.58 -10.87 21.59
N ASP A 7 -14.43 -10.58 20.98
CA ASP A 7 -13.47 -9.58 21.46
C ASP A 7 -13.02 -8.56 20.41
N LEU A 8 -13.53 -8.53 19.16
CA LEU A 8 -13.18 -7.48 18.20
C LEU A 8 -14.01 -6.21 18.47
N THR A 9 -13.35 -5.07 18.68
CA THR A 9 -14.02 -3.76 18.74
C THR A 9 -14.79 -3.54 17.43
N LYS A 10 -16.06 -3.09 17.50
CA LYS A 10 -16.83 -2.79 16.28
C LYS A 10 -16.35 -1.51 15.63
N ARG A 11 -16.36 -1.47 14.29
CA ARG A 11 -16.00 -0.26 13.51
C ARG A 11 -16.80 0.98 13.91
N ALA A 12 -18.10 0.80 14.15
CA ALA A 12 -19.01 1.88 14.53
C ALA A 12 -18.70 2.47 15.92
N ASP A 13 -18.10 1.68 16.82
CA ASP A 13 -17.79 2.12 18.19
C ASP A 13 -16.44 2.83 18.22
N ASN A 14 -15.40 2.24 17.61
CA ASN A 14 -14.07 2.83 17.52
C ASN A 14 -13.26 2.22 16.36
N TYR A 15 -13.29 2.89 15.20
CA TYR A 15 -12.61 2.45 13.99
C TYR A 15 -11.08 2.29 14.16
N SER A 16 -10.44 3.15 14.95
CA SER A 16 -8.99 3.07 15.18
C SER A 16 -8.62 1.83 16.01
N GLN A 17 -9.42 1.52 17.03
CA GLN A 17 -9.20 0.33 17.85
C GLN A 17 -9.55 -0.95 17.09
N TRP A 18 -10.65 -0.96 16.33
CA TRP A 18 -11.00 -2.07 15.43
C TRP A 18 -9.83 -2.44 14.52
N TYR A 19 -9.21 -1.46 13.85
CA TYR A 19 -8.08 -1.71 12.96
C TYR A 19 -6.89 -2.33 13.70
N ASN A 20 -6.52 -1.79 14.87
CA ASN A 20 -5.39 -2.31 15.64
C ASN A 20 -5.67 -3.72 16.16
N ASP A 21 -6.86 -3.96 16.70
CA ASP A 21 -7.29 -5.29 17.16
C ASP A 21 -7.23 -6.29 16.01
N LEU A 22 -7.73 -5.91 14.83
CA LEU A 22 -7.75 -6.76 13.66
C LEU A 22 -6.34 -7.14 13.19
N VAL A 23 -5.44 -6.15 13.05
CA VAL A 23 -4.04 -6.40 12.64
C VAL A 23 -3.34 -7.39 13.57
N VAL A 24 -3.53 -7.25 14.87
CA VAL A 24 -2.92 -8.13 15.88
C VAL A 24 -3.58 -9.50 15.91
N LYS A 25 -4.92 -9.56 15.96
CA LYS A 25 -5.67 -10.82 16.09
C LYS A 25 -5.62 -11.69 14.84
N ALA A 26 -5.56 -11.08 13.66
CA ALA A 26 -5.34 -11.80 12.41
C ALA A 26 -3.86 -12.16 12.17
N ASP A 27 -2.99 -11.93 13.15
CA ASP A 27 -1.58 -12.32 13.13
C ASP A 27 -0.78 -11.68 11.98
N LEU A 28 -1.10 -10.43 11.63
CA LEU A 28 -0.43 -9.70 10.54
C LEU A 28 0.84 -8.99 11.00
N ALA A 29 0.78 -8.27 12.12
CA ALA A 29 1.90 -7.53 12.66
C ALA A 29 1.72 -7.24 14.15
N GLU A 30 2.82 -6.95 14.83
CA GLU A 30 2.86 -6.49 16.22
C GLU A 30 3.83 -5.32 16.39
N GLN A 31 3.69 -4.58 17.49
CA GLN A 31 4.61 -3.48 17.82
C GLN A 31 6.00 -4.04 18.12
N SER A 32 7.04 -3.40 17.57
CA SER A 32 8.42 -3.71 17.90
C SER A 32 8.82 -3.10 19.25
N ALA A 33 9.91 -3.59 19.84
CA ALA A 33 10.58 -2.94 20.96
C ALA A 33 11.15 -1.55 20.58
N VAL A 34 11.41 -1.32 19.28
CA VAL A 34 11.81 0.00 18.76
C VAL A 34 10.56 0.83 18.54
N ARG A 35 10.51 2.01 19.18
CA ARG A 35 9.37 2.93 19.07
C ARG A 35 9.02 3.20 17.60
N GLY A 36 7.73 3.03 17.29
CA GLY A 36 7.19 3.34 15.97
C GLY A 36 7.47 2.27 14.91
N CYS A 37 8.28 1.25 15.20
CA CYS A 37 8.55 0.14 14.29
C CYS A 37 7.57 -1.02 14.55
N MET A 38 7.46 -1.93 13.58
CA MET A 38 6.61 -3.12 13.67
C MET A 38 7.38 -4.38 13.32
N VAL A 39 6.99 -5.50 13.90
CA VAL A 39 7.34 -6.83 13.40
C VAL A 39 6.21 -7.29 12.49
N ILE A 40 6.46 -7.39 11.19
CA ILE A 40 5.50 -7.97 10.24
C ILE A 40 5.60 -9.50 10.40
N LYS A 41 4.50 -10.12 10.84
CA LYS A 41 4.44 -11.56 11.11
C LYS A 41 4.27 -12.34 9.80
N PRO A 42 4.52 -13.67 9.79
CA PRO A 42 4.52 -14.45 8.55
C PRO A 42 3.27 -14.29 7.69
N TYR A 43 2.07 -14.19 8.29
CA TYR A 43 0.84 -14.03 7.52
C TYR A 43 0.75 -12.64 6.85
N GLY A 44 1.10 -11.58 7.56
CA GLY A 44 1.17 -10.22 7.00
C GLY A 44 2.27 -10.08 5.95
N TYR A 45 3.43 -10.69 6.18
CA TYR A 45 4.54 -10.65 5.24
C TYR A 45 4.23 -11.42 3.96
N ALA A 46 3.52 -12.55 4.04
CA ALA A 46 3.10 -13.31 2.86
C ALA A 46 2.16 -12.51 1.93
N ILE A 47 1.32 -11.64 2.49
CA ILE A 47 0.49 -10.71 1.70
C ILE A 47 1.40 -9.67 1.02
N TRP A 48 2.34 -9.07 1.78
CA TRP A 48 3.30 -8.12 1.23
C TRP A 48 4.15 -8.75 0.10
N GLU A 49 4.61 -9.98 0.25
CA GLU A 49 5.33 -10.71 -0.79
C GLU A 49 4.50 -10.91 -2.06
N LYS A 50 3.18 -11.13 -1.93
CA LYS A 50 2.29 -11.21 -3.08
C LYS A 50 2.12 -9.86 -3.78
N MET A 51 1.99 -8.78 -3.01
CA MET A 51 1.97 -7.41 -3.55
C MET A 51 3.28 -7.10 -4.28
N GLN A 52 4.41 -7.40 -3.62
CA GLN A 52 5.75 -7.19 -4.14
C GLN A 52 5.96 -7.92 -5.46
N ARG A 53 5.70 -9.24 -5.51
CA ARG A 53 5.89 -10.05 -6.73
C ARG A 53 5.09 -9.49 -7.89
N GLN A 54 3.81 -9.19 -7.67
CA GLN A 54 2.96 -8.68 -8.73
C GLN A 54 3.42 -7.32 -9.25
N LEU A 55 3.74 -6.38 -8.36
CA LEU A 55 4.26 -5.07 -8.74
C LEU A 55 5.60 -5.21 -9.48
N ASP A 56 6.50 -6.06 -8.99
CA ASP A 56 7.79 -6.33 -9.61
C ASP A 56 7.66 -6.88 -11.04
N ASP A 57 6.70 -7.78 -11.27
CA ASP A 57 6.38 -8.28 -12.60
C ASP A 57 5.83 -7.18 -13.52
N MET A 58 4.99 -6.28 -13.00
CA MET A 58 4.46 -5.13 -13.74
C MET A 58 5.55 -4.11 -14.10
N PHE A 59 6.51 -3.87 -13.20
CA PHE A 59 7.65 -3.00 -13.48
C PHE A 59 8.56 -3.62 -14.55
N LYS A 60 8.86 -4.92 -14.45
CA LYS A 60 9.66 -5.62 -15.47
C LYS A 60 8.99 -5.62 -16.83
N ALA A 61 7.66 -5.74 -16.89
CA ALA A 61 6.90 -5.67 -18.14
C ALA A 61 7.03 -4.30 -18.84
N THR A 62 7.43 -3.24 -18.11
CA THR A 62 7.68 -1.90 -18.66
C THR A 62 9.17 -1.60 -18.87
N GLY A 63 10.05 -2.59 -18.72
CA GLY A 63 11.49 -2.47 -18.97
C GLY A 63 12.33 -2.04 -17.76
N HIS A 64 11.72 -1.94 -16.58
CA HIS A 64 12.45 -1.60 -15.36
C HIS A 64 13.31 -2.77 -14.87
N VAL A 65 14.42 -2.43 -14.23
CA VAL A 65 15.36 -3.39 -13.64
C VAL A 65 15.60 -3.06 -12.17
N ASN A 66 15.69 -4.10 -11.34
CA ASN A 66 15.96 -3.94 -9.92
C ASN A 66 17.45 -3.65 -9.67
N ALA A 67 17.70 -2.70 -8.79
CA ALA A 67 19.01 -2.34 -8.25
C ALA A 67 18.92 -2.18 -6.72
N TYR A 68 20.06 -2.12 -6.06
CA TYR A 68 20.13 -1.86 -4.63
C TYR A 68 21.21 -0.82 -4.32
N PHE A 69 20.79 0.27 -3.71
CA PHE A 69 21.61 1.35 -3.21
C PHE A 69 21.72 1.25 -1.67
N PRO A 70 22.85 1.68 -1.08
CA PRO A 70 23.08 1.57 0.36
C PRO A 70 22.02 2.29 1.21
N LEU A 71 21.83 1.76 2.43
CA LEU A 71 20.93 2.33 3.44
C LEU A 71 21.42 3.69 3.98
N LEU A 72 22.74 3.83 4.13
CA LEU A 72 23.36 4.99 4.75
C LEU A 72 23.74 6.02 3.69
N ILE A 73 23.31 7.26 3.89
CA ILE A 73 23.52 8.40 3.01
C ILE A 73 24.47 9.39 3.72
N PRO A 74 25.57 9.83 3.10
CA PRO A 74 26.39 10.92 3.64
C PRO A 74 25.54 12.18 3.87
N LYS A 75 25.67 12.81 5.04
CA LYS A 75 24.92 14.04 5.36
C LYS A 75 25.13 15.14 4.32
N SER A 76 26.33 15.25 3.76
CA SER A 76 26.70 16.18 2.69
C SER A 76 25.84 16.01 1.42
N PHE A 77 25.38 14.78 1.12
CA PHE A 77 24.53 14.54 -0.05
C PHE A 77 23.13 15.07 0.17
N LEU A 78 22.59 14.91 1.38
CA LEU A 78 21.29 15.45 1.74
C LEU A 78 21.29 16.97 1.57
N SER A 79 22.36 17.66 1.98
CA SER A 79 22.49 19.12 1.90
C SER A 79 22.57 19.72 0.49
N ARG A 80 22.58 18.92 -0.59
CA ARG A 80 22.70 19.42 -1.97
C ARG A 80 21.37 19.85 -2.61
N GLU A 81 20.23 19.43 -2.06
CA GLU A 81 18.90 19.77 -2.58
C GLU A 81 18.07 20.39 -1.44
N ALA A 82 17.84 21.72 -1.52
CA ALA A 82 17.34 22.50 -0.39
C ALA A 82 15.88 22.19 -0.03
N GLU A 83 15.00 22.02 -1.02
CA GLU A 83 13.58 21.72 -0.79
C GLU A 83 13.39 20.34 -0.13
N HIS A 84 14.17 19.36 -0.56
CA HIS A 84 14.22 18.00 -0.06
C HIS A 84 14.77 17.95 1.36
N VAL A 85 15.79 18.75 1.68
CA VAL A 85 16.28 18.91 3.06
C VAL A 85 15.17 19.42 3.96
N GLU A 86 14.48 20.49 3.58
CA GLU A 86 13.41 21.07 4.39
C GLU A 86 12.27 20.07 4.65
N GLY A 87 11.94 19.25 3.64
CA GLY A 87 10.92 18.22 3.74
C GLY A 87 11.26 17.05 4.68
N PHE A 88 12.53 16.62 4.73
CA PHE A 88 12.91 15.38 5.43
C PHE A 88 13.77 15.56 6.69
N ALA A 89 14.42 16.72 6.89
CA ALA A 89 15.43 16.89 7.93
C ALA A 89 14.90 16.59 9.35
N LYS A 90 13.62 16.89 9.62
CA LYS A 90 12.99 16.66 10.94
C LYS A 90 12.73 15.18 11.24
N GLU A 91 12.77 14.32 10.22
CA GLU A 91 12.43 12.90 10.30
C GLU A 91 13.64 11.97 10.14
N CYS A 92 14.86 12.51 9.99
CA CYS A 92 16.05 11.71 9.73
C CYS A 92 16.61 11.05 11.01
N ALA A 93 16.92 9.75 10.92
CA ALA A 93 17.77 9.07 11.91
C ALA A 93 19.24 9.19 11.51
N VAL A 94 20.11 9.50 12.48
CA VAL A 94 21.52 9.84 12.24
C VAL A 94 22.46 8.87 12.95
N VAL A 95 23.36 8.26 12.20
CA VAL A 95 24.46 7.43 12.69
C VAL A 95 25.69 8.31 12.89
N THR A 96 26.19 8.35 14.13
CA THR A 96 27.32 9.20 14.54
C THR A 96 28.56 8.40 14.97
N HIS A 97 28.41 7.12 15.27
CA HIS A 97 29.49 6.25 15.77
C HIS A 97 29.39 4.85 15.14
N TYR A 98 30.53 4.19 14.93
CA TYR A 98 30.59 2.86 14.27
C TYR A 98 30.90 1.69 15.21
N ARG A 99 31.13 1.94 16.51
CA ARG A 99 31.52 0.90 17.47
C ARG A 99 30.93 1.11 18.87
N LEU A 100 30.58 -0.01 19.50
CA LEU A 100 30.30 -0.13 20.94
C LEU A 100 31.51 -0.70 21.69
N LYS A 101 31.62 -0.41 22.98
CA LYS A 101 32.58 -1.04 23.90
C LYS A 101 31.89 -1.49 25.18
N ASN A 102 32.49 -2.43 25.90
CA ASN A 102 32.01 -2.80 27.23
C ASN A 102 32.14 -1.61 28.18
N ALA A 103 31.10 -1.37 28.97
CA ALA A 103 31.13 -0.38 30.03
C ALA A 103 32.15 -0.79 31.10
N ALA A 104 32.96 0.15 31.58
CA ALA A 104 34.00 -0.13 32.57
C ALA A 104 33.43 -0.60 33.92
N ASP A 105 32.18 -0.26 34.21
CA ASP A 105 31.43 -0.66 35.40
C ASP A 105 30.69 -2.00 35.24
N GLY A 106 30.82 -2.67 34.10
CA GLY A 106 30.16 -3.95 33.82
C GLY A 106 28.65 -3.85 33.53
N SER A 107 28.09 -2.64 33.38
CA SER A 107 26.65 -2.43 33.14
C SER A 107 26.16 -2.86 31.75
N GLY A 108 27.06 -3.29 30.85
CA GLY A 108 26.75 -3.76 29.52
C GLY A 108 27.63 -3.11 28.46
N VAL A 109 27.02 -2.61 27.38
CA VAL A 109 27.71 -1.95 26.27
C VAL A 109 27.36 -0.46 26.20
N VAL A 110 28.35 0.37 25.88
CA VAL A 110 28.19 1.81 25.65
C VAL A 110 28.76 2.19 24.29
N VAL A 111 28.29 3.30 23.74
CA VAL A 111 28.90 3.90 22.54
C VAL A 111 30.34 4.27 22.85
N ASP A 112 31.27 3.87 21.99
CA ASP A 112 32.67 4.27 22.12
C ASP A 112 32.86 5.69 21.59
N PRO A 113 33.15 6.70 22.45
CA PRO A 113 33.27 8.08 22.00
C PRO A 113 34.43 8.31 21.02
N SER A 114 35.43 7.41 21.03
CA SER A 114 36.57 7.47 20.10
C SER A 114 36.24 6.95 18.70
N ALA A 115 35.10 6.26 18.54
CA ALA A 115 34.63 5.69 17.27
C ALA A 115 33.62 6.62 16.57
N LYS A 116 33.73 7.93 16.79
CA LYS A 116 32.92 8.94 16.10
C LYS A 116 33.29 8.98 14.62
N LEU A 117 32.28 9.04 13.75
CA LEU A 117 32.49 9.15 12.30
C LEU A 117 33.02 10.55 11.93
N GLU A 118 33.85 10.63 10.89
CA GLU A 118 34.30 11.91 10.32
C GLU A 118 33.12 12.71 9.74
N GLU A 119 32.19 12.01 9.10
CA GLU A 119 30.92 12.54 8.60
C GLU A 119 29.75 11.73 9.16
N GLU A 120 28.70 12.43 9.58
CA GLU A 120 27.45 11.81 10.01
C GLU A 120 26.76 11.12 8.82
N LEU A 121 26.24 9.92 9.05
CA LEU A 121 25.50 9.17 8.04
C LEU A 121 24.01 9.16 8.38
N ILE A 122 23.16 9.38 7.39
CA ILE A 122 21.71 9.41 7.52
C ILE A 122 21.16 8.05 7.10
N ILE A 123 20.28 7.45 7.91
CA ILE A 123 19.49 6.30 7.47
C ILE A 123 18.46 6.85 6.48
N ARG A 124 18.44 6.33 5.24
CA ARG A 124 17.60 6.87 4.16
C ARG A 124 16.13 7.09 4.59
N PRO A 125 15.62 8.34 4.55
CA PRO A 125 14.18 8.59 4.54
C PRO A 125 13.57 8.34 3.16
N THR A 126 14.44 8.39 2.14
CA THR A 126 14.25 8.11 0.72
C THR A 126 15.63 8.10 0.03
N SER A 127 15.78 7.51 -1.16
CA SER A 127 17.09 7.25 -1.77
C SER A 127 17.51 8.23 -2.88
N GLU A 128 16.78 9.31 -3.18
CA GLU A 128 17.09 10.22 -4.29
C GLU A 128 18.55 10.66 -4.27
N THR A 129 19.04 11.19 -3.14
CA THR A 129 20.37 11.81 -3.07
C THR A 129 21.52 10.82 -3.32
N ILE A 130 21.41 9.58 -2.83
CA ILE A 130 22.42 8.53 -3.10
C ILE A 130 22.33 8.01 -4.53
N ILE A 131 21.11 7.92 -5.09
CA ILE A 131 20.88 7.45 -6.46
C ILE A 131 21.38 8.47 -7.48
N TRP A 132 20.99 9.74 -7.36
CA TRP A 132 21.39 10.79 -8.30
C TRP A 132 22.90 11.06 -8.26
N ASN A 133 23.53 10.97 -7.09
CA ASN A 133 24.99 11.00 -7.02
C ASN A 133 25.64 9.81 -7.75
N THR A 134 24.99 8.64 -7.76
CA THR A 134 25.48 7.45 -8.46
C THR A 134 25.25 7.56 -9.96
N TYR A 135 24.08 8.04 -10.41
CA TYR A 135 23.72 8.22 -11.81
C TYR A 135 24.68 9.14 -12.56
N LYS A 136 25.26 10.14 -11.87
CA LYS A 136 26.36 10.94 -12.42
C LYS A 136 27.48 10.10 -13.05
N ASN A 137 27.79 8.95 -12.45
CA ASN A 137 28.87 8.08 -12.93
C ASN A 137 28.42 7.10 -14.02
N TRP A 138 27.12 6.83 -14.11
CA TRP A 138 26.56 5.86 -15.08
C TRP A 138 26.19 6.52 -16.40
N ILE A 139 25.82 7.79 -16.37
CA ILE A 139 25.32 8.53 -17.53
C ILE A 139 26.44 9.39 -18.10
N GLN A 140 26.81 9.16 -19.36
CA GLN A 140 27.79 9.99 -20.07
C GLN A 140 27.25 10.48 -21.42
N SER A 141 26.43 9.67 -22.09
CA SER A 141 25.88 9.95 -23.41
C SER A 141 24.40 9.58 -23.50
N TYR A 142 23.74 10.06 -24.57
CA TYR A 142 22.35 9.69 -24.85
C TYR A 142 22.12 8.18 -25.00
N ARG A 143 23.17 7.38 -25.17
CA ARG A 143 23.09 5.91 -25.29
C ARG A 143 22.92 5.20 -23.95
N ASP A 144 23.21 5.88 -22.85
CA ASP A 144 23.05 5.36 -21.50
C ASP A 144 21.62 5.58 -20.97
N LEU A 145 20.78 6.26 -21.77
CA LEU A 145 19.41 6.63 -21.42
C LEU A 145 18.39 5.85 -22.28
N PRO A 146 17.20 5.54 -21.74
CA PRO A 146 16.78 5.84 -20.37
C PRO A 146 17.39 4.88 -19.34
N ILE A 147 17.60 5.38 -18.12
CA ILE A 147 17.81 4.53 -16.94
C ILE A 147 16.46 4.28 -16.29
N LEU A 148 16.10 3.01 -16.11
CA LEU A 148 14.83 2.56 -15.55
C LEU A 148 15.07 1.66 -14.32
N CYS A 149 15.52 2.24 -13.20
CA CYS A 149 15.82 1.44 -12.00
C CYS A 149 14.65 1.40 -11.03
N ASN A 150 14.52 0.25 -10.37
CA ASN A 150 13.65 0.02 -9.23
C ASN A 150 14.44 -0.49 -8.02
N GLN A 151 14.01 -0.18 -6.81
CA GLN A 151 14.55 -0.73 -5.57
C GLN A 151 13.43 -1.16 -4.62
N TRP A 152 13.54 -2.39 -4.11
CA TRP A 152 12.78 -2.85 -2.93
C TRP A 152 13.66 -2.70 -1.69
N ALA A 153 13.18 -1.96 -0.70
CA ALA A 153 13.99 -1.53 0.44
C ALA A 153 13.13 -1.24 1.67
N ASN A 154 13.78 -1.13 2.82
CA ASN A 154 13.25 -0.40 3.97
C ASN A 154 13.72 1.06 3.94
N VAL A 155 12.91 1.95 4.50
CA VAL A 155 13.27 3.35 4.80
C VAL A 155 12.90 3.70 6.24
N PHE A 156 13.54 4.75 6.76
CA PHE A 156 13.32 5.21 8.13
C PHE A 156 12.93 6.68 8.17
N ARG A 157 11.79 6.98 8.80
CA ARG A 157 11.30 8.33 9.08
C ARG A 157 10.88 8.41 10.54
N TRP A 158 11.41 9.37 11.29
CA TRP A 158 11.20 9.48 12.73
C TRP A 158 9.80 10.01 13.10
N GLU A 159 8.81 9.15 12.89
CA GLU A 159 7.40 9.52 12.93
C GLU A 159 6.85 9.54 14.35
N MET A 160 6.22 10.65 14.74
CA MET A 160 5.77 10.86 16.13
C MET A 160 4.50 10.09 16.49
N ARG A 161 3.62 9.87 15.51
CA ARG A 161 2.33 9.19 15.67
C ARG A 161 2.25 8.04 14.68
N THR A 162 2.47 6.83 15.16
CA THR A 162 2.50 5.64 14.31
C THR A 162 1.21 4.82 14.38
N ARG A 163 0.93 4.13 13.29
CA ARG A 163 -0.14 3.14 13.16
C ARG A 163 0.35 2.05 12.22
N LEU A 164 0.22 0.78 12.65
CA LEU A 164 0.76 -0.38 11.94
C LEU A 164 0.37 -0.34 10.46
N PHE A 165 1.33 -0.64 9.58
CA PHE A 165 1.26 -0.53 8.11
C PHE A 165 1.05 0.87 7.52
N LEU A 166 0.15 1.69 8.09
CA LEU A 166 -0.22 2.99 7.52
C LEU A 166 0.88 4.03 7.66
N ARG A 167 1.53 4.03 8.82
CA ARG A 167 2.50 5.05 9.20
C ARG A 167 3.39 4.50 10.32
N THR A 168 4.57 4.01 9.98
CA THR A 168 5.56 3.48 10.94
C THR A 168 6.90 4.19 10.75
N ALA A 169 7.76 4.11 11.77
CA ALA A 169 9.06 4.75 11.70
C ALA A 169 9.99 4.06 10.69
N GLU A 170 10.05 2.73 10.76
CA GLU A 170 10.60 1.90 9.68
C GLU A 170 9.45 1.29 8.89
N PHE A 171 9.54 1.31 7.55
CA PHE A 171 8.60 0.62 6.69
C PHE A 171 9.27 0.05 5.45
N LEU A 172 8.69 -1.03 4.92
CA LEU A 172 9.09 -1.59 3.64
C LEU A 172 8.39 -0.83 2.50
N TRP A 173 9.12 -0.62 1.43
CA TRP A 173 8.60 0.05 0.26
C TRP A 173 9.32 -0.35 -1.01
N GLN A 174 8.74 0.13 -2.10
CA GLN A 174 9.35 0.18 -3.40
C GLN A 174 9.54 1.63 -3.80
N GLU A 175 10.71 1.93 -4.36
CA GLU A 175 11.03 3.22 -4.96
C GLU A 175 11.70 3.02 -6.33
N GLY A 176 11.11 3.63 -7.36
CA GLY A 176 11.62 3.64 -8.71
C GLY A 176 12.20 4.99 -9.03
N HIS A 177 13.36 5.02 -9.69
CA HIS A 177 14.07 6.24 -10.05
C HIS A 177 14.52 6.10 -11.49
N THR A 178 14.19 7.11 -12.31
CA THR A 178 14.46 7.05 -13.74
C THR A 178 15.07 8.35 -14.25
N ALA A 179 15.91 8.23 -15.28
CA ALA A 179 16.55 9.34 -15.96
C ALA A 179 16.35 9.21 -17.47
N HIS A 180 15.92 10.31 -18.10
CA HIS A 180 15.52 10.38 -19.51
C HIS A 180 16.26 11.48 -20.26
N ALA A 181 16.35 11.33 -21.57
CA ALA A 181 16.97 12.34 -22.42
C ALA A 181 16.05 13.55 -22.63
N THR A 182 14.73 13.33 -22.63
CA THR A 182 13.74 14.37 -22.93
C THR A 182 12.70 14.53 -21.83
N ARG A 183 12.06 15.71 -21.79
CA ARG A 183 10.96 16.01 -20.88
C ARG A 183 9.77 15.09 -21.12
N GLU A 184 9.44 14.88 -22.39
CA GLU A 184 8.29 14.12 -22.84
C GLU A 184 8.39 12.64 -22.42
N GLU A 185 9.58 12.06 -22.50
CA GLU A 185 9.86 10.71 -22.00
C GLU A 185 9.64 10.61 -20.48
N ALA A 186 10.15 11.57 -19.71
CA ALA A 186 10.01 11.59 -18.26
C ALA A 186 8.55 11.80 -17.81
N GLU A 187 7.80 12.70 -18.44
CA GLU A 187 6.37 12.89 -18.14
C GLU A 187 5.55 11.64 -18.49
N THR A 188 5.87 11.01 -19.63
CA THR A 188 5.25 9.74 -20.05
C THR A 188 5.52 8.63 -19.03
N GLU A 189 6.76 8.53 -18.55
CA GLU A 189 7.16 7.54 -17.56
C GLU A 189 6.46 7.75 -16.21
N ALA A 190 6.41 9.00 -15.72
CA ALA A 190 5.71 9.32 -14.48
C ALA A 190 4.21 8.95 -14.55
N ARG A 191 3.54 9.22 -15.67
CA ARG A 191 2.12 8.81 -15.88
C ARG A 191 1.97 7.30 -16.01
N ARG A 192 2.89 6.63 -16.71
CA ARG A 192 2.89 5.17 -16.85
C ARG A 192 2.93 4.48 -15.49
N MET A 193 3.79 4.93 -14.58
CA MET A 193 3.91 4.33 -13.25
C MET A 193 2.70 4.62 -12.36
N LEU A 194 2.05 5.77 -12.54
CA LEU A 194 0.74 6.01 -11.91
C LEU A 194 -0.30 4.98 -12.38
N ASP A 195 -0.37 4.72 -13.69
CA ASP A 195 -1.33 3.77 -14.24
C ASP A 195 -1.03 2.32 -13.80
N VAL A 196 0.25 1.95 -13.69
CA VAL A 196 0.68 0.67 -13.10
C VAL A 196 0.18 0.53 -11.65
N TYR A 197 0.33 1.58 -10.83
CA TYR A 197 -0.18 1.55 -9.46
C TYR A 197 -1.71 1.51 -9.38
N ALA A 198 -2.41 2.22 -10.28
CA ALA A 198 -3.86 2.19 -10.34
C ALA A 198 -4.36 0.79 -10.75
N ASP A 199 -3.77 0.19 -11.78
CA ASP A 199 -4.08 -1.18 -12.21
C ASP A 199 -3.84 -2.17 -11.07
N PHE A 200 -2.72 -2.04 -10.36
CA PHE A 200 -2.44 -2.88 -9.20
C PHE A 200 -3.51 -2.73 -8.09
N ALA A 201 -3.83 -1.49 -7.72
CA ALA A 201 -4.82 -1.20 -6.68
C ALA A 201 -6.21 -1.77 -7.05
N GLU A 202 -6.69 -1.54 -8.27
CA GLU A 202 -8.03 -1.94 -8.68
C GLU A 202 -8.10 -3.44 -9.00
N ASN A 203 -7.17 -3.96 -9.79
CA ASN A 203 -7.27 -5.33 -10.31
C ASN A 203 -6.69 -6.40 -9.40
N PHE A 204 -5.81 -6.05 -8.45
CA PHE A 204 -5.21 -7.02 -7.52
C PHE A 204 -5.65 -6.77 -6.08
N MET A 205 -5.59 -5.52 -5.61
CA MET A 205 -6.08 -5.20 -4.27
C MET A 205 -7.60 -5.03 -4.19
N ALA A 206 -8.30 -4.96 -5.33
CA ALA A 206 -9.73 -4.63 -5.38
C ALA A 206 -10.07 -3.28 -4.70
N VAL A 207 -9.11 -2.35 -4.62
CA VAL A 207 -9.29 -1.04 -4.01
C VAL A 207 -9.53 0.00 -5.12
N PRO A 208 -10.73 0.59 -5.23
CA PRO A 208 -11.02 1.61 -6.24
C PRO A 208 -10.29 2.91 -5.92
N VAL A 209 -9.59 3.49 -6.90
CA VAL A 209 -8.78 4.71 -6.70
C VAL A 209 -9.16 5.86 -7.64
N VAL A 210 -8.91 7.09 -7.21
CA VAL A 210 -9.00 8.28 -8.07
C VAL A 210 -7.60 8.69 -8.49
N LYS A 211 -7.34 8.70 -9.80
CA LYS A 211 -6.10 9.20 -10.39
C LYS A 211 -6.16 10.72 -10.51
N GLY A 212 -5.08 11.40 -10.12
CA GLY A 212 -4.97 12.83 -10.33
C GLY A 212 -3.57 13.36 -10.07
N VAL A 213 -3.45 14.69 -10.10
CA VAL A 213 -2.23 15.43 -9.76
C VAL A 213 -2.42 16.16 -8.44
N LYS A 214 -1.40 16.28 -7.60
CA LYS A 214 -1.43 17.08 -6.38
C LYS A 214 -1.51 18.57 -6.69
N SER A 215 -2.07 19.35 -5.76
CA SER A 215 -1.90 20.81 -5.75
C SER A 215 -0.41 21.14 -5.57
N ALA A 216 -0.02 22.38 -5.87
CA ALA A 216 1.35 22.83 -5.64
C ALA A 216 1.77 22.71 -4.15
N ASN A 217 0.83 22.84 -3.22
CA ASN A 217 1.07 22.73 -1.78
C ASN A 217 1.28 21.29 -1.29
N GLU A 218 0.68 20.31 -1.99
CA GLU A 218 0.66 18.90 -1.55
C GLU A 218 1.54 18.00 -2.45
N ARG A 219 2.32 18.58 -3.38
CA ARG A 219 3.29 17.84 -4.19
C ARG A 219 4.55 17.49 -3.40
N PHE A 220 5.29 16.50 -3.87
CA PHE A 220 6.58 16.12 -3.30
C PHE A 220 7.61 17.26 -3.40
N ALA A 221 8.38 17.46 -2.33
CA ALA A 221 9.44 18.47 -2.30
C ALA A 221 10.50 18.18 -3.38
N GLY A 222 10.80 19.16 -4.24
CA GLY A 222 11.67 18.97 -5.40
C GLY A 222 10.98 18.44 -6.67
N ALA A 223 9.68 18.13 -6.66
CA ALA A 223 8.94 17.71 -7.86
C ALA A 223 8.27 18.90 -8.58
N LEU A 224 8.21 18.83 -9.91
CA LEU A 224 7.38 19.73 -10.72
C LEU A 224 5.91 19.34 -10.63
N ASP A 225 5.62 18.06 -10.86
CA ASP A 225 4.31 17.46 -10.69
C ASP A 225 4.39 16.21 -9.81
N THR A 226 3.35 15.99 -9.00
CA THR A 226 3.16 14.73 -8.28
C THR A 226 1.82 14.15 -8.65
N TYR A 227 1.84 13.02 -9.34
CA TYR A 227 0.70 12.20 -9.62
C TYR A 227 0.41 11.26 -8.45
N THR A 228 -0.86 10.99 -8.19
CA THR A 228 -1.30 10.21 -7.03
C THR A 228 -2.52 9.36 -7.36
N ILE A 229 -2.62 8.20 -6.70
CA ILE A 229 -3.85 7.42 -6.56
C ILE A 229 -4.42 7.61 -5.16
N GLU A 230 -5.65 8.12 -5.08
CA GLU A 230 -6.35 8.37 -3.80
C GLU A 230 -7.46 7.32 -3.60
N ALA A 231 -7.36 6.56 -2.51
CA ALA A 231 -8.37 5.59 -2.09
C ALA A 231 -9.24 6.15 -0.96
N MET A 232 -10.49 5.70 -0.87
CA MET A 232 -11.39 6.02 0.24
C MET A 232 -11.51 4.82 1.17
N MET A 233 -11.27 5.03 2.46
CA MET A 233 -11.39 4.01 3.49
C MET A 233 -12.83 3.94 4.02
N GLN A 234 -13.19 2.87 4.73
CA GLN A 234 -14.56 2.69 5.26
C GLN A 234 -14.99 3.72 6.31
N ASP A 235 -14.06 4.51 6.87
CA ASP A 235 -14.38 5.66 7.75
C ASP A 235 -14.48 6.99 6.97
N GLY A 236 -14.60 6.93 5.64
CA GLY A 236 -14.73 8.09 4.76
C GLY A 236 -13.44 8.87 4.53
N LYS A 237 -12.33 8.54 5.22
CA LYS A 237 -11.07 9.26 5.02
C LYS A 237 -10.33 8.82 3.77
N ALA A 238 -9.62 9.77 3.16
CA ALA A 238 -8.70 9.52 2.07
C ALA A 238 -7.40 8.86 2.54
N LEU A 239 -6.89 7.97 1.70
CA LEU A 239 -5.57 7.39 1.81
C LEU A 239 -4.85 7.50 0.46
N GLN A 240 -3.71 8.20 0.45
CA GLN A 240 -2.80 8.16 -0.69
C GLN A 240 -2.21 6.75 -0.78
N SER A 241 -2.52 6.06 -1.88
CA SER A 241 -2.15 4.65 -2.09
C SER A 241 -0.96 4.47 -3.05
N GLY A 242 -0.38 5.55 -3.57
CA GLY A 242 0.80 5.50 -4.42
C GLY A 242 1.05 6.84 -5.08
N THR A 243 2.33 7.17 -5.31
CA THR A 243 2.71 8.41 -5.97
C THR A 243 3.74 8.19 -7.06
N SER A 244 3.65 9.04 -8.07
CA SER A 244 4.62 9.11 -9.17
C SER A 244 4.92 10.57 -9.47
N HIS A 245 6.19 10.92 -9.48
CA HIS A 245 6.70 12.27 -9.46
C HIS A 245 7.43 12.57 -10.76
N PHE A 246 7.06 13.65 -11.42
CA PHE A 246 7.90 14.27 -12.44
C PHE A 246 8.81 15.29 -11.75
N LEU A 247 10.08 14.94 -11.61
CA LEU A 247 11.07 15.72 -10.85
C LEU A 247 11.74 16.83 -11.69
N GLY A 248 11.46 16.87 -13.00
CA GLY A 248 12.10 17.81 -13.91
C GLY A 248 13.61 17.57 -13.97
N GLN A 249 14.39 18.64 -13.81
CA GLN A 249 15.85 18.58 -13.79
C GLN A 249 16.44 18.99 -12.43
N ASN A 250 15.63 19.08 -11.37
CA ASN A 250 16.06 19.61 -10.07
C ASN A 250 17.20 18.78 -9.48
N PHE A 251 17.00 17.46 -9.37
CA PHE A 251 18.03 16.54 -8.88
C PHE A 251 19.22 16.42 -9.85
N ALA A 252 18.96 16.42 -11.17
CA ALA A 252 20.02 16.39 -12.16
C ALA A 252 20.98 17.60 -12.03
N LYS A 253 20.44 18.80 -11.78
CA LYS A 253 21.23 20.01 -11.52
C LYS A 253 21.93 19.96 -10.17
N ALA A 254 21.24 19.54 -9.11
CA ALA A 254 21.82 19.45 -7.76
C ALA A 254 23.01 18.48 -7.69
N PHE A 255 22.92 17.36 -8.42
CA PHE A 255 23.94 16.30 -8.44
C PHE A 255 24.89 16.37 -9.64
N ASP A 256 24.67 17.30 -10.57
CA ASP A 256 25.46 17.47 -11.79
C ASP A 256 25.47 16.21 -12.68
N VAL A 257 24.27 15.74 -13.01
CA VAL A 257 24.01 14.57 -13.86
C VAL A 257 23.69 15.05 -15.28
N GLN A 258 24.71 15.01 -16.13
CA GLN A 258 24.65 15.48 -17.51
C GLN A 258 24.93 14.35 -18.50
N PHE A 259 24.54 14.55 -19.75
CA PHE A 259 24.85 13.63 -20.86
C PHE A 259 25.15 14.40 -22.14
N ILE A 260 25.95 13.80 -23.01
CA ILE A 260 26.15 14.30 -24.37
C ILE A 260 25.00 13.82 -25.25
N ASN A 261 24.23 14.77 -25.80
CA ASN A 261 23.10 14.49 -26.69
C ASN A 261 23.57 14.06 -28.11
N LYS A 262 22.63 13.77 -29.02
CA LYS A 262 22.96 13.36 -30.40
C LYS A 262 23.66 14.44 -31.25
N ASN A 263 23.57 15.69 -30.83
CA ASN A 263 24.20 16.86 -31.48
C ASN A 263 25.58 17.20 -30.86
N ASN A 264 26.09 16.37 -29.95
CA ASN A 264 27.29 16.63 -29.14
C ASN A 264 27.16 17.84 -28.17
N GLU A 265 25.95 18.16 -27.73
CA GLU A 265 25.68 19.20 -26.74
C GLU A 265 25.52 18.56 -25.35
N LEU A 266 25.99 19.26 -24.32
CA LEU A 266 25.90 18.81 -22.93
C LEU A 266 24.56 19.25 -22.34
N GLU A 267 23.75 18.30 -21.89
CA GLU A 267 22.42 18.55 -21.32
C GLU A 267 22.23 17.85 -19.97
N TYR A 268 21.31 18.36 -19.15
CA TYR A 268 20.86 17.68 -17.93
C TYR A 268 19.75 16.68 -18.23
N VAL A 269 19.80 15.53 -17.58
CA VAL A 269 18.75 14.50 -17.69
C VAL A 269 17.43 14.94 -17.05
N TRP A 270 16.33 14.37 -17.55
CA TRP A 270 15.00 14.55 -16.99
C TRP A 270 14.65 13.40 -16.05
N ALA A 271 14.11 13.72 -14.88
CA ALA A 271 14.02 12.82 -13.74
C ALA A 271 12.58 12.43 -13.40
N THR A 272 12.37 11.17 -13.00
CA THR A 272 11.15 10.74 -12.29
C THR A 272 11.50 9.90 -11.06
N SER A 273 10.61 9.92 -10.08
CA SER A 273 10.63 9.03 -8.92
C SER A 273 9.21 8.55 -8.63
N TRP A 274 9.01 7.33 -8.18
CA TRP A 274 7.68 6.78 -7.92
C TRP A 274 7.76 5.70 -6.84
N GLY A 275 6.75 5.62 -5.98
CA GLY A 275 6.83 4.73 -4.83
C GLY A 275 5.49 4.32 -4.20
N VAL A 276 5.50 3.12 -3.64
CA VAL A 276 4.44 2.55 -2.79
C VAL A 276 5.08 1.84 -1.61
N SER A 277 4.40 1.85 -0.47
CA SER A 277 4.89 1.20 0.75
C SER A 277 3.91 0.18 1.29
N THR A 278 4.28 -0.43 2.42
CA THR A 278 3.35 -1.22 3.24
C THR A 278 2.08 -0.46 3.65
N ARG A 279 1.97 0.85 3.39
CA ARG A 279 0.70 1.60 3.50
C ARG A 279 -0.43 0.95 2.68
N LEU A 280 -0.10 0.27 1.58
CA LEU A 280 -1.05 -0.53 0.80
C LEU A 280 -1.67 -1.69 1.59
N MET A 281 -0.96 -2.29 2.55
CA MET A 281 -1.52 -3.27 3.47
C MET A 281 -2.64 -2.65 4.30
N GLY A 282 -2.40 -1.45 4.83
CA GLY A 282 -3.42 -0.70 5.57
C GLY A 282 -4.63 -0.35 4.69
N ALA A 283 -4.41 0.05 3.44
CA ALA A 283 -5.46 0.32 2.46
C ALA A 283 -6.34 -0.92 2.22
N LEU A 284 -5.73 -2.08 1.98
CA LEU A 284 -6.43 -3.35 1.76
C LEU A 284 -7.30 -3.71 2.96
N ILE A 285 -6.73 -3.64 4.17
CA ILE A 285 -7.45 -3.98 5.42
C ILE A 285 -8.66 -3.06 5.59
N MET A 286 -8.45 -1.74 5.51
CA MET A 286 -9.48 -0.73 5.80
C MET A 286 -10.53 -0.60 4.71
N THR A 287 -10.27 -1.08 3.49
CA THR A 287 -11.27 -1.08 2.40
C THR A 287 -12.22 -2.27 2.54
N HIS A 288 -11.71 -3.46 2.86
CA HIS A 288 -12.47 -4.70 2.69
C HIS A 288 -12.93 -5.35 3.98
N SER A 289 -12.12 -5.26 5.04
CA SER A 289 -12.34 -6.03 6.25
C SER A 289 -13.62 -5.63 6.99
N ASP A 290 -14.12 -6.51 7.85
CA ASP A 290 -15.36 -6.31 8.59
C ASP A 290 -15.21 -6.66 10.07
N ASP A 291 -16.33 -6.64 10.80
CA ASP A 291 -16.35 -6.90 12.25
C ASP A 291 -16.18 -8.42 12.58
N ASN A 292 -16.07 -9.28 11.56
CA ASN A 292 -15.74 -10.70 11.70
C ASN A 292 -14.27 -11.01 11.38
N GLY A 293 -13.51 -10.03 10.87
CA GLY A 293 -12.08 -10.19 10.59
C GLY A 293 -11.65 -9.63 9.24
N LEU A 294 -10.52 -10.14 8.73
CA LEU A 294 -10.00 -9.77 7.42
C LEU A 294 -10.94 -10.25 6.32
N VAL A 295 -10.98 -9.48 5.24
CA VAL A 295 -11.54 -9.89 3.95
C VAL A 295 -10.46 -9.64 2.92
N LEU A 296 -9.83 -10.70 2.42
CA LEU A 296 -8.69 -10.59 1.50
C LEU A 296 -9.16 -10.76 0.05
N PRO A 297 -8.71 -9.91 -0.88
CA PRO A 297 -8.81 -10.18 -2.30
C PRO A 297 -8.13 -11.52 -2.64
N PRO A 298 -8.82 -12.45 -3.34
CA PRO A 298 -8.27 -13.76 -3.70
C PRO A 298 -6.89 -13.71 -4.36
N LYS A 299 -6.58 -12.68 -5.15
CA LYS A 299 -5.25 -12.53 -5.79
C LYS A 299 -4.13 -12.30 -4.78
N LEU A 300 -4.42 -11.68 -3.64
CA LEU A 300 -3.45 -11.34 -2.58
C LEU A 300 -3.56 -12.20 -1.32
N ALA A 301 -4.57 -13.07 -1.22
CA ALA A 301 -4.72 -14.00 -0.11
C ALA A 301 -3.57 -15.04 -0.08
N PRO A 302 -2.82 -15.20 1.03
CA PRO A 302 -1.76 -16.21 1.13
C PRO A 302 -2.32 -17.63 1.02
N ILE A 303 -3.50 -17.84 1.61
CA ILE A 303 -4.30 -19.06 1.51
C ILE A 303 -5.61 -18.63 0.86
N GLN A 304 -5.88 -19.11 -0.35
CA GLN A 304 -7.12 -18.84 -1.07
C GLN A 304 -8.23 -19.79 -0.63
N VAL A 305 -7.87 -21.05 -0.38
CA VAL A 305 -8.81 -22.11 0.01
C VAL A 305 -8.29 -22.83 1.25
N VAL A 306 -9.15 -23.02 2.25
CA VAL A 306 -8.88 -23.92 3.37
C VAL A 306 -9.86 -25.09 3.36
N ILE A 307 -9.34 -26.31 3.50
CA ILE A 307 -10.12 -27.53 3.59
C ILE A 307 -10.05 -28.05 5.03
N ILE A 308 -11.20 -28.32 5.65
CA ILE A 308 -11.30 -28.75 7.04
C ILE A 308 -12.11 -30.05 7.14
N PRO A 309 -11.53 -31.14 7.66
CA PRO A 309 -12.26 -32.40 7.84
C PRO A 309 -13.09 -32.37 9.13
N ILE A 310 -14.23 -33.06 9.13
CA ILE A 310 -15.02 -33.38 10.33
C ILE A 310 -15.15 -34.90 10.44
N TYR A 311 -14.54 -35.48 11.47
CA TYR A 311 -14.45 -36.92 11.64
C TYR A 311 -14.73 -37.35 13.08
N LYS A 312 -15.15 -38.61 13.26
CA LYS A 312 -15.40 -39.23 14.56
C LYS A 312 -14.30 -40.20 15.00
N ASN A 313 -13.59 -40.79 14.05
CA ASN A 313 -12.56 -41.80 14.27
C ASN A 313 -11.47 -41.72 13.19
N ALA A 314 -10.38 -42.47 13.38
CA ALA A 314 -9.21 -42.43 12.49
C ALA A 314 -9.50 -42.99 11.09
N GLU A 315 -10.34 -44.02 10.97
CA GLU A 315 -10.71 -44.62 9.67
C GLU A 315 -11.47 -43.63 8.79
N GLN A 316 -12.45 -42.93 9.37
CA GLN A 316 -13.19 -41.87 8.66
C GLN A 316 -12.27 -40.70 8.29
N LEU A 317 -11.35 -40.30 9.17
CA LEU A 317 -10.37 -39.27 8.85
C LEU A 317 -9.50 -39.70 7.67
N GLN A 318 -9.00 -40.93 7.64
CA GLN A 318 -8.15 -41.42 6.55
C GLN A 318 -8.89 -41.40 5.20
N ALA A 319 -10.18 -41.73 5.19
CA ALA A 319 -11.00 -41.65 3.98
C ALA A 319 -11.21 -40.20 3.52
N ILE A 320 -11.45 -39.28 4.46
CA ILE A 320 -11.58 -37.84 4.16
C ILE A 320 -10.22 -37.26 3.71
N ASP A 321 -9.12 -37.66 4.33
CA ASP A 321 -7.76 -37.22 3.98
C ASP A 321 -7.46 -37.54 2.52
N ALA A 322 -7.79 -38.74 2.05
CA ALA A 322 -7.58 -39.12 0.65
C ALA A 322 -8.34 -38.19 -0.30
N LYS A 323 -9.62 -37.92 -0.02
CA LYS A 323 -10.45 -37.08 -0.89
C LYS A 323 -10.08 -35.59 -0.81
N ALA A 324 -9.79 -35.08 0.39
CA ALA A 324 -9.37 -33.71 0.61
C ALA A 324 -8.03 -33.40 -0.06
N ASN A 325 -7.07 -34.34 -0.03
CA ASN A 325 -5.80 -34.18 -0.74
C ASN A 325 -6.01 -34.21 -2.26
N GLU A 326 -6.88 -35.08 -2.79
CA GLU A 326 -7.23 -35.06 -4.22
C GLU A 326 -7.75 -33.68 -4.67
N ILE A 327 -8.68 -33.09 -3.91
CA ILE A 327 -9.23 -31.75 -4.18
C ILE A 327 -8.12 -30.69 -4.08
N ALA A 328 -7.30 -30.76 -3.03
CA ALA A 328 -6.22 -29.80 -2.82
C ALA A 328 -5.19 -29.83 -3.96
N ASP A 329 -4.85 -31.00 -4.47
CA ASP A 329 -3.86 -31.15 -5.54
C ASP A 329 -4.39 -30.68 -6.89
N LYS A 330 -5.68 -30.92 -7.18
CA LYS A 330 -6.36 -30.35 -8.36
C LYS A 330 -6.34 -28.82 -8.32
N LEU A 331 -6.71 -28.22 -7.19
CA LEU A 331 -6.68 -26.77 -7.00
C LEU A 331 -5.25 -26.20 -7.11
N ARG A 332 -4.25 -26.85 -6.50
CA ARG A 332 -2.84 -26.44 -6.60
C ARG A 332 -2.32 -26.48 -8.03
N THR A 333 -2.74 -27.47 -8.81
CA THR A 333 -2.39 -27.58 -10.25
C THR A 333 -2.93 -26.40 -11.05
N MET A 334 -4.03 -25.78 -10.61
CA MET A 334 -4.60 -24.56 -11.18
C MET A 334 -3.94 -23.27 -10.64
N GLY A 335 -2.89 -23.37 -9.82
CA GLY A 335 -2.21 -22.24 -9.20
C GLY A 335 -2.91 -21.67 -7.95
N ILE A 336 -3.92 -22.36 -7.42
CA ILE A 336 -4.67 -21.91 -6.24
C ILE A 336 -3.96 -22.36 -4.97
N SER A 337 -3.73 -21.43 -4.02
CA SER A 337 -3.10 -21.76 -2.75
C SER A 337 -4.09 -22.42 -1.77
N VAL A 338 -3.81 -23.67 -1.41
CA VAL A 338 -4.69 -24.49 -0.58
C VAL A 338 -4.03 -24.96 0.70
N LYS A 339 -4.69 -24.73 1.83
CA LYS A 339 -4.36 -25.32 3.13
C LYS A 339 -5.35 -26.43 3.46
N TYR A 340 -4.88 -27.67 3.55
CA TYR A 340 -5.62 -28.71 4.25
C TYR A 340 -5.26 -28.65 5.74
N ASP A 341 -6.25 -28.48 6.62
CA ASP A 341 -6.07 -28.41 8.06
C ASP A 341 -6.75 -29.60 8.76
N ASN A 342 -6.03 -30.71 8.84
CA ASN A 342 -6.39 -31.89 9.61
C ASN A 342 -5.76 -31.92 11.02
N ALA A 343 -5.24 -30.80 11.53
CA ALA A 343 -4.62 -30.76 12.86
C ALA A 343 -5.64 -31.15 13.95
N ASP A 344 -5.30 -32.14 14.78
CA ASP A 344 -6.17 -32.69 15.83
C ASP A 344 -6.15 -31.85 17.13
N ASN A 345 -5.14 -31.00 17.28
CA ASN A 345 -4.97 -30.11 18.43
C ASN A 345 -5.99 -28.95 18.51
N LYS A 346 -6.86 -28.79 17.49
CA LYS A 346 -7.87 -27.72 17.41
C LYS A 346 -9.21 -28.29 16.97
N ARG A 347 -10.28 -27.89 17.65
CA ARG A 347 -11.66 -28.27 17.29
C ARG A 347 -12.10 -27.58 15.98
N PRO A 348 -12.95 -28.19 15.15
CA PRO A 348 -13.40 -27.60 13.87
C PRO A 348 -13.97 -26.18 14.01
N GLY A 349 -14.81 -25.93 15.03
CA GLY A 349 -15.38 -24.60 15.26
C GLY A 349 -14.34 -23.50 15.57
N PHE A 350 -13.21 -23.87 16.20
CA PHE A 350 -12.10 -22.93 16.39
C PHE A 350 -11.42 -22.63 15.06
N LYS A 351 -11.16 -23.66 14.24
CA LYS A 351 -10.57 -23.49 12.90
C LYS A 351 -11.43 -22.58 12.03
N PHE A 352 -12.75 -22.77 12.06
CA PHE A 352 -13.69 -21.94 11.32
C PHE A 352 -13.52 -20.46 11.64
N ALA A 353 -13.52 -20.11 12.93
CA ALA A 353 -13.35 -18.74 13.39
C ALA A 353 -11.94 -18.18 13.06
N ASP A 354 -10.88 -19.00 13.19
CA ASP A 354 -9.50 -18.56 12.89
C ASP A 354 -9.32 -18.23 11.40
N TYR A 355 -9.85 -19.06 10.49
CA TYR A 355 -9.75 -18.81 9.05
C TYR A 355 -10.70 -17.72 8.55
N GLU A 356 -11.85 -17.53 9.20
CA GLU A 356 -12.72 -16.38 8.98
C GLU A 356 -12.03 -15.07 9.42
N LEU A 357 -11.40 -15.08 10.61
CA LEU A 357 -10.63 -13.95 11.14
C LEU A 357 -9.45 -13.58 10.22
N LYS A 358 -8.73 -14.59 9.73
CA LYS A 358 -7.61 -14.43 8.80
C LYS A 358 -8.03 -14.10 7.38
N GLY A 359 -9.33 -14.14 7.08
CA GLY A 359 -9.87 -13.70 5.80
C GLY A 359 -9.55 -14.64 4.64
N VAL A 360 -9.47 -15.96 4.89
CA VAL A 360 -9.34 -16.95 3.83
C VAL A 360 -10.60 -16.90 2.93
N PRO A 361 -10.47 -16.62 1.62
CA PRO A 361 -11.63 -16.37 0.75
C PRO A 361 -12.66 -17.49 0.70
N VAL A 362 -12.21 -18.74 0.58
CA VAL A 362 -13.08 -19.92 0.48
C VAL A 362 -12.72 -20.95 1.53
N ARG A 363 -13.72 -21.46 2.25
CA ARG A 363 -13.58 -22.63 3.12
C ARG A 363 -14.39 -23.79 2.58
N LEU A 364 -13.75 -24.95 2.46
CA LEU A 364 -14.38 -26.23 2.19
C LEU A 364 -14.42 -27.07 3.47
N VAL A 365 -15.58 -27.66 3.78
CA VAL A 365 -15.75 -28.56 4.92
C VAL A 365 -16.29 -29.89 4.43
N MET A 366 -15.61 -30.97 4.82
CA MET A 366 -15.99 -32.34 4.45
C MET A 366 -16.07 -33.20 5.71
N GLY A 367 -17.28 -33.65 6.02
CA GLY A 367 -17.53 -34.69 7.01
C GLY A 367 -17.75 -36.06 6.39
N GLY A 368 -17.93 -37.09 7.23
CA GLY A 368 -18.25 -38.44 6.76
C GLY A 368 -19.52 -38.53 5.92
N ARG A 369 -20.58 -37.79 6.30
CA ARG A 369 -21.83 -37.73 5.52
C ARG A 369 -21.63 -37.07 4.16
N ASP A 370 -20.79 -36.04 4.11
CA ASP A 370 -20.48 -35.35 2.86
C ASP A 370 -19.69 -36.27 1.92
N LEU A 371 -18.75 -37.04 2.47
CA LEU A 371 -18.02 -38.06 1.72
C LEU A 371 -18.94 -39.16 1.17
N GLU A 372 -19.88 -39.65 1.97
CA GLU A 372 -20.87 -40.67 1.56
C GLU A 372 -21.80 -40.16 0.46
N ASN A 373 -22.21 -38.89 0.53
CA ASN A 373 -23.14 -38.27 -0.42
C ASN A 373 -22.45 -37.63 -1.64
N GLY A 374 -21.11 -37.60 -1.69
CA GLY A 374 -20.36 -36.94 -2.74
C GLY A 374 -20.50 -35.41 -2.72
N THR A 375 -20.67 -34.81 -1.53
CA THR A 375 -20.87 -33.37 -1.34
C THR A 375 -19.77 -32.71 -0.51
N VAL A 376 -19.78 -31.38 -0.45
CA VAL A 376 -18.89 -30.55 0.38
C VAL A 376 -19.60 -29.25 0.76
N GLU A 377 -19.47 -28.77 2.00
CA GLU A 377 -19.91 -27.42 2.37
C GLU A 377 -18.87 -26.41 1.89
N VAL A 378 -19.32 -25.43 1.09
CA VAL A 378 -18.53 -24.30 0.61
C VAL A 378 -19.00 -23.05 1.33
N MET A 379 -18.06 -22.29 1.89
CA MET A 379 -18.33 -21.01 2.53
C MET A 379 -17.49 -19.90 1.89
N ARG A 380 -18.14 -18.77 1.63
CA ARG A 380 -17.52 -17.56 1.09
C ARG A 380 -17.23 -16.56 2.22
N ARG A 381 -16.02 -16.01 2.28
CA ARG A 381 -15.66 -15.05 3.33
C ARG A 381 -16.31 -13.67 3.17
N ASP A 382 -16.47 -13.19 1.94
CA ASP A 382 -17.01 -11.86 1.64
C ASP A 382 -18.50 -11.70 1.98
N THR A 383 -19.29 -12.77 1.87
CA THR A 383 -20.73 -12.78 2.18
C THR A 383 -21.11 -13.57 3.42
N LEU A 384 -20.21 -14.43 3.91
CA LEU A 384 -20.46 -15.43 4.96
C LEU A 384 -21.52 -16.48 4.61
N GLU A 385 -21.90 -16.57 3.34
CA GLU A 385 -22.86 -17.56 2.84
C GLU A 385 -22.25 -18.95 2.80
N LYS A 386 -23.11 -19.96 2.95
CA LYS A 386 -22.74 -21.36 2.95
C LYS A 386 -23.67 -22.13 2.04
N GLU A 387 -23.10 -23.03 1.26
CA GLU A 387 -23.84 -23.89 0.36
C GLU A 387 -23.23 -25.29 0.36
N THR A 388 -24.08 -26.32 0.28
CA THR A 388 -23.62 -27.70 0.05
C THR A 388 -23.60 -27.96 -1.44
N MET A 389 -22.42 -28.26 -1.98
CA MET A 389 -22.20 -28.48 -3.41
C MET A 389 -21.71 -29.91 -3.68
N SER A 390 -21.85 -30.37 -4.92
CA SER A 390 -21.23 -31.63 -5.36
C SER A 390 -19.70 -31.50 -5.31
N VAL A 391 -19.02 -32.59 -4.94
CA VAL A 391 -17.56 -32.69 -5.04
C VAL A 391 -17.10 -32.82 -6.51
N GLU A 392 -18.00 -33.25 -7.39
CA GLU A 392 -17.72 -33.34 -8.82
C GLU A 392 -17.42 -31.94 -9.40
N ASN A 393 -16.24 -31.79 -10.02
CA ASN A 393 -15.73 -30.53 -10.58
C ASN A 393 -15.63 -29.36 -9.59
N ILE A 394 -15.52 -29.64 -8.29
CA ILE A 394 -15.42 -28.61 -7.24
C ILE A 394 -14.25 -27.64 -7.48
N GLU A 395 -13.15 -28.08 -8.08
CA GLU A 395 -12.01 -27.24 -8.42
C GLU A 395 -12.35 -26.09 -9.38
N GLN A 396 -13.24 -26.35 -10.35
CA GLN A 396 -13.69 -25.35 -11.31
C GLN A 396 -14.70 -24.39 -10.70
N VAL A 397 -15.56 -24.89 -9.81
CA VAL A 397 -16.48 -24.07 -9.02
C VAL A 397 -15.69 -23.12 -8.13
N VAL A 398 -14.71 -23.63 -7.39
CA VAL A 398 -13.86 -22.82 -6.50
C VAL A 398 -13.07 -21.77 -7.29
N LYS A 399 -12.50 -22.12 -8.46
CA LYS A 399 -11.83 -21.13 -9.33
C LYS A 399 -12.78 -19.98 -9.68
N THR A 400 -14.00 -20.31 -10.10
CA THR A 400 -15.03 -19.32 -10.47
C THR A 400 -15.42 -18.46 -9.26
N LEU A 401 -15.60 -19.07 -8.09
CA LEU A 401 -15.90 -18.36 -6.84
C LEU A 401 -14.79 -17.39 -6.45
N LEU A 402 -13.51 -17.72 -6.63
CA LEU A 402 -12.42 -16.79 -6.35
C LEU A 402 -12.47 -15.56 -7.28
N ASP A 403 -12.80 -15.74 -8.55
CA ASP A 403 -12.98 -14.61 -9.49
C ASP A 403 -14.20 -13.75 -9.10
N GLU A 404 -15.31 -14.39 -8.72
CA GLU A 404 -16.51 -13.71 -8.24
C GLU A 404 -16.27 -12.92 -6.94
N ILE A 405 -15.55 -13.50 -5.97
CA ILE A 405 -15.21 -12.83 -4.72
C ILE A 405 -14.36 -11.58 -5.01
N GLN A 406 -13.34 -11.70 -5.89
CA GLN A 406 -12.51 -10.55 -6.30
C GLN A 406 -13.35 -9.43 -6.92
N ALA A 407 -14.30 -9.77 -7.80
CA ALA A 407 -15.18 -8.79 -8.42
C ALA A 407 -16.16 -8.17 -7.41
N ASN A 408 -16.76 -8.99 -6.53
CA ASN A 408 -17.76 -8.55 -5.57
C ASN A 408 -17.18 -7.53 -4.57
N ILE A 409 -16.00 -7.81 -4.00
CA ILE A 409 -15.38 -6.89 -3.04
C ILE A 409 -14.97 -5.57 -3.71
N PHE A 410 -14.51 -5.60 -4.97
CA PHE A 410 -14.22 -4.39 -5.74
C PHE A 410 -15.49 -3.56 -5.97
N GLN A 411 -16.57 -4.19 -6.45
CA GLN A 411 -17.84 -3.49 -6.71
C GLN A 411 -18.45 -2.91 -5.44
N LYS A 412 -18.37 -3.63 -4.31
CA LYS A 412 -18.80 -3.14 -3.00
C LYS A 412 -18.02 -1.88 -2.58
N ALA A 413 -16.69 -1.90 -2.71
CA ALA A 413 -15.85 -0.76 -2.39
C ALA A 413 -16.07 0.42 -3.35
N LEU A 414 -16.24 0.14 -4.65
CA LEU A 414 -16.48 1.15 -5.68
C LEU A 414 -17.81 1.86 -5.45
N LYS A 415 -18.87 1.09 -5.18
CA LYS A 415 -20.19 1.62 -4.82
C LYS A 415 -20.12 2.50 -3.58
N TYR A 416 -19.44 2.03 -2.53
CA TYR A 416 -19.25 2.83 -1.32
C TYR A 416 -18.59 4.17 -1.63
N ARG A 417 -17.48 4.16 -2.38
CA ARG A 417 -16.79 5.39 -2.81
C ARG A 417 -17.71 6.32 -3.60
N GLN A 418 -18.47 5.79 -4.56
CA GLN A 418 -19.40 6.58 -5.38
C GLN A 418 -20.51 7.22 -4.54
N GLU A 419 -21.12 6.46 -3.63
CA GLU A 419 -22.16 6.95 -2.73
C GLU A 419 -21.66 8.01 -1.73
N HIS A 420 -20.36 7.99 -1.41
CA HIS A 420 -19.71 8.93 -0.50
C HIS A 420 -18.82 9.95 -1.24
N THR A 421 -18.99 10.10 -2.55
CA THR A 421 -18.38 11.19 -3.32
C THR A 421 -19.48 12.17 -3.71
N ILE A 422 -19.42 13.38 -3.17
CA ILE A 422 -20.42 14.42 -3.42
C ILE A 422 -19.79 15.64 -4.08
N THR A 423 -20.64 16.48 -4.68
CA THR A 423 -20.24 17.80 -5.17
C THR A 423 -20.87 18.85 -4.27
N VAL A 424 -20.11 19.90 -3.94
CA VAL A 424 -20.60 21.05 -3.19
C VAL A 424 -20.19 22.35 -3.88
N ASP A 425 -21.01 23.38 -3.72
CA ASP A 425 -20.81 24.68 -4.38
C ASP A 425 -20.60 25.84 -3.40
N SER A 426 -20.84 25.62 -2.11
CA SER A 426 -20.64 26.63 -1.06
C SER A 426 -19.74 26.12 0.06
N TYR A 427 -19.00 27.02 0.68
CA TYR A 427 -18.09 26.65 1.77
C TYR A 427 -18.82 26.26 3.07
N ASP A 428 -20.04 26.74 3.28
CA ASP A 428 -20.84 26.32 4.44
C ASP A 428 -21.32 24.88 4.29
N GLU A 429 -21.81 24.50 3.10
CA GLU A 429 -22.13 23.10 2.77
C GLU A 429 -20.88 22.21 2.85
N PHE A 430 -19.74 22.69 2.35
CA PHE A 430 -18.46 21.97 2.48
C PHE A 430 -18.12 21.65 3.95
N LYS A 431 -18.23 22.65 4.85
CA LYS A 431 -17.94 22.50 6.27
C LYS A 431 -18.88 21.52 6.98
N GLU A 432 -20.14 21.47 6.56
CA GLU A 432 -21.11 20.48 7.07
C GLU A 432 -20.74 19.08 6.57
N LYS A 433 -20.60 18.91 5.26
CA LYS A 433 -20.45 17.60 4.64
C LYS A 433 -19.11 16.93 4.93
N ILE A 434 -18.05 17.70 5.14
CA ILE A 434 -16.73 17.13 5.44
C ILE A 434 -16.67 16.44 6.82
N GLU A 435 -17.61 16.73 7.71
CA GLU A 435 -17.75 16.03 9.00
C GLU A 435 -18.34 14.62 8.84
N GLU A 436 -19.17 14.40 7.81
CA GLU A 436 -19.73 13.08 7.46
C GLU A 436 -18.66 12.13 6.90
N GLY A 437 -17.52 12.68 6.45
CA GLY A 437 -16.48 11.95 5.74
C GLY A 437 -16.79 11.77 4.26
N GLY A 438 -15.89 11.08 3.56
CA GLY A 438 -15.99 10.85 2.12
C GLY A 438 -15.19 11.87 1.30
N PHE A 439 -15.47 11.87 0.01
CA PHE A 439 -14.82 12.72 -0.98
C PHE A 439 -15.76 13.86 -1.37
N ILE A 440 -15.21 15.06 -1.44
CA ILE A 440 -15.94 16.25 -1.84
C ILE A 440 -15.28 16.86 -3.06
N LEU A 441 -16.02 16.96 -4.16
CA LEU A 441 -15.63 17.71 -5.35
C LEU A 441 -16.11 19.15 -5.21
N ALA A 442 -15.17 20.09 -5.18
CA ALA A 442 -15.50 21.51 -5.04
C ALA A 442 -14.55 22.40 -5.85
N HIS A 443 -15.03 23.60 -6.18
CA HIS A 443 -14.24 24.59 -6.88
C HIS A 443 -13.20 25.26 -5.97
N TRP A 444 -11.98 25.37 -6.47
CA TRP A 444 -10.84 26.03 -5.82
C TRP A 444 -10.18 27.02 -6.79
N ASP A 445 -9.72 28.16 -6.28
CA ASP A 445 -9.15 29.26 -7.08
C ASP A 445 -7.66 29.08 -7.44
N GLY A 446 -7.04 27.97 -7.03
CA GLY A 446 -5.64 27.67 -7.32
C GLY A 446 -4.65 28.30 -6.35
N THR A 447 -5.12 28.94 -5.27
CA THR A 447 -4.26 29.69 -4.34
C THR A 447 -3.89 28.89 -3.09
N THR A 448 -2.64 29.01 -2.68
CA THR A 448 -2.08 28.42 -1.45
C THR A 448 -2.85 28.91 -0.22
N GLU A 449 -3.18 30.19 -0.15
CA GLU A 449 -3.87 30.80 0.99
C GLU A 449 -5.26 30.19 1.22
N THR A 450 -5.98 29.89 0.13
CA THR A 450 -7.29 29.26 0.23
C THR A 450 -7.17 27.80 0.68
N GLU A 451 -6.17 27.06 0.18
CA GLU A 451 -5.93 25.67 0.57
C GLU A 451 -5.55 25.56 2.05
N GLU A 452 -4.66 26.44 2.54
CA GLU A 452 -4.27 26.52 3.95
C GLU A 452 -5.46 26.87 4.84
N ARG A 453 -6.28 27.86 4.44
CA ARG A 453 -7.49 28.24 5.18
C ARG A 453 -8.47 27.06 5.32
N ILE A 454 -8.73 26.33 4.24
CA ILE A 454 -9.61 25.13 4.29
C ILE A 454 -9.03 24.10 5.27
N LYS A 455 -7.72 23.87 5.22
CA LYS A 455 -7.03 22.92 6.11
C LYS A 455 -7.11 23.31 7.58
N GLU A 456 -6.90 24.59 7.90
CA GLU A 456 -6.99 25.09 9.28
C GLU A 456 -8.41 24.98 9.84
N GLU A 457 -9.41 25.36 9.05
CA GLU A 457 -10.80 25.42 9.50
C GLU A 457 -11.47 24.03 9.54
N THR A 458 -11.09 23.10 8.64
CA THR A 458 -11.83 21.83 8.44
C THR A 458 -10.98 20.56 8.60
N LYS A 459 -9.66 20.70 8.62
CA LYS A 459 -8.67 19.60 8.55
C LYS A 459 -8.69 18.81 7.23
N ALA A 460 -9.49 19.22 6.25
CA ALA A 460 -9.47 18.64 4.92
C ALA A 460 -8.32 19.23 4.09
N THR A 461 -7.82 18.43 3.17
CA THR A 461 -6.78 18.83 2.21
C THR A 461 -7.23 18.51 0.80
N ILE A 462 -6.64 19.17 -0.20
CA ILE A 462 -6.80 18.74 -1.59
C ILE A 462 -6.08 17.40 -1.73
N ARG A 463 -6.85 16.36 -2.05
CA ARG A 463 -6.32 15.01 -2.26
C ARG A 463 -5.67 14.90 -3.62
N CYS A 464 -6.38 15.34 -4.65
CA CYS A 464 -5.85 15.51 -5.98
C CYS A 464 -6.77 16.39 -6.82
N ILE A 465 -6.26 16.81 -7.96
CA ILE A 465 -7.01 17.39 -9.06
C ILE A 465 -7.27 16.22 -10.04
N PRO A 466 -8.48 15.62 -10.05
CA PRO A 466 -8.72 14.33 -10.74
C PRO A 466 -8.62 14.44 -12.25
N PHE A 467 -8.02 13.46 -12.93
CA PHE A 467 -7.90 13.49 -14.40
C PHE A 467 -9.24 13.35 -15.11
N ASP A 468 -10.08 12.43 -14.65
CA ASP A 468 -11.43 12.20 -15.18
C ASP A 468 -12.49 13.01 -14.40
N GLY A 469 -12.07 14.11 -13.75
CA GLY A 469 -12.94 14.98 -12.95
C GLY A 469 -13.69 16.00 -13.80
N ASP A 470 -14.65 16.69 -13.18
CA ASP A 470 -15.39 17.76 -13.82
C ASP A 470 -14.50 18.98 -14.11
N THR A 471 -14.28 19.25 -15.41
CA THR A 471 -13.49 20.37 -15.94
C THR A 471 -14.31 21.62 -16.24
N THR A 472 -15.59 21.65 -15.87
CA THR A 472 -16.44 22.83 -16.03
C THR A 472 -15.88 23.97 -15.17
N PRO A 473 -15.61 25.17 -15.73
CA PRO A 473 -15.20 26.31 -14.92
C PRO A 473 -16.32 26.79 -13.99
N GLY A 474 -15.93 27.36 -12.86
CA GLY A 474 -16.86 27.88 -11.86
C GLY A 474 -16.23 28.93 -10.97
N VAL A 475 -16.70 29.03 -9.73
CA VAL A 475 -16.18 29.97 -8.74
C VAL A 475 -15.74 29.22 -7.50
N CYS A 476 -14.61 29.61 -6.92
CA CYS A 476 -14.11 29.01 -5.69
C CYS A 476 -15.14 29.14 -4.56
N MET A 477 -15.44 28.03 -3.90
CA MET A 477 -16.43 27.97 -2.83
C MET A 477 -16.09 28.90 -1.65
N VAL A 478 -14.80 29.23 -1.45
CA VAL A 478 -14.31 30.04 -0.34
C VAL A 478 -14.22 31.53 -0.69
N THR A 479 -13.67 31.86 -1.87
CA THR A 479 -13.31 33.24 -2.23
C THR A 479 -14.23 33.86 -3.27
N GLY A 480 -15.05 33.06 -3.97
CA GLY A 480 -15.84 33.50 -5.12
C GLY A 480 -15.03 33.85 -6.36
N LYS A 481 -13.69 33.72 -6.31
CA LYS A 481 -12.81 33.96 -7.46
C LYS A 481 -12.98 32.87 -8.53
N PRO A 482 -12.60 33.13 -9.80
CA PRO A 482 -12.66 32.12 -10.85
C PRO A 482 -11.92 30.83 -10.49
N SER A 483 -12.54 29.69 -10.79
CA SER A 483 -11.98 28.36 -10.62
C SER A 483 -12.04 27.63 -11.96
N ALA A 484 -10.92 27.02 -12.36
CA ALA A 484 -10.84 26.33 -13.66
C ALA A 484 -11.63 25.02 -13.68
N ARG A 485 -11.75 24.33 -12.54
CA ARG A 485 -12.37 22.99 -12.40
C ARG A 485 -12.57 22.64 -10.93
N ARG A 486 -13.33 21.58 -10.67
CA ARG A 486 -13.45 21.01 -9.32
C ARG A 486 -12.22 20.18 -8.97
N VAL A 487 -11.84 20.21 -7.70
CA VAL A 487 -10.76 19.40 -7.11
C VAL A 487 -11.33 18.50 -6.02
N LEU A 488 -10.63 17.41 -5.73
CA LEU A 488 -11.06 16.41 -4.75
C LEU A 488 -10.52 16.77 -3.37
N PHE A 489 -11.41 17.02 -2.42
CA PHE A 489 -11.09 17.24 -1.01
C PHE A 489 -11.49 16.03 -0.17
N ALA A 490 -10.76 15.81 0.92
CA ALA A 490 -11.14 14.90 1.99
C ALA A 490 -10.32 15.15 3.25
N ARG A 491 -10.78 14.63 4.38
CA ARG A 491 -9.91 14.36 5.53
C ARG A 491 -9.07 13.13 5.24
N SER A 492 -7.79 13.13 5.60
CA SER A 492 -6.86 12.07 5.24
C SER A 492 -6.15 11.45 6.45
N TYR A 493 -5.57 10.27 6.21
CA TYR A 493 -4.73 9.52 7.14
C TYR A 493 -3.27 10.01 7.23
#